data_AF-A0A2N5T7Q3-F1
#
_entry.id   AF-A0A2N5T7Q3-F1
#
_cell.length_a   1.000
_cell.length_b   1.000
_cell.length_c   1.000
_cell.angle_alpha   90.00
_cell.angle_beta   90.00
_cell.angle_gamma   90.00
#
_symmetry.space_group_name_H-M   'P 1'
#
loop_
_entity.id
_entity.type
_entity.pdbx_description
1 polymer ?
#
loop_
_entity_poly.entity_id
_entity_poly.type
_entity_poly.pdbx_seq_one_letter_code
_entity_poly.pdbx_strand_id
1 'polypeptide(L)'
;MLAFKIIFALSIAVPPLLAGAFVAAHPLKTSDQLAPRDINSITTATTASTSYQSLTTRIQTLRYNIAKGQYTYSEARSQIQSFSYEASTTLTAINGCPTCFRSGSVYTLTQSAQRTYTELDSLVDTCYRVYPRQAPSLFTSWTHLDAHFHRNLRLFFDSGVKATSILPSTFVYTTSRASWSQTSDFTSRYFSVATGF
;
A
#
# COMPACT_ATOMS: atom_id res chain seq x y z
N MET A 1 66.36 18.73 5.19
CA MET A 1 66.07 18.62 3.75
C MET A 1 64.55 18.72 3.61
N LEU A 2 64.04 19.89 3.20
CA LEU A 2 63.65 20.21 1.80
C LEU A 2 62.62 19.20 1.26
N ALA A 3 61.42 19.55 0.77
CA ALA A 3 60.86 20.84 0.43
C ALA A 3 59.33 20.74 0.34
N PHE A 4 58.65 21.80 0.80
CA PHE A 4 57.30 22.19 0.40
C PHE A 4 57.28 22.62 -1.07
N LYS A 5 56.24 22.27 -1.84
CA LYS A 5 55.77 22.84 -3.13
C LYS A 5 54.64 21.92 -3.65
N ILE A 6 53.45 22.31 -4.15
CA ILE A 6 52.88 23.57 -4.67
C ILE A 6 51.35 23.52 -4.52
N ILE A 7 50.78 24.69 -4.30
CA ILE A 7 49.37 25.07 -4.35
C ILE A 7 48.87 25.10 -5.81
N PHE A 8 47.69 24.56 -6.10
CA PHE A 8 46.77 25.24 -7.01
C PHE A 8 45.34 25.11 -6.51
N ALA A 9 44.83 26.23 -6.02
CA ALA A 9 43.43 26.47 -5.75
C ALA A 9 42.70 26.66 -7.09
N LEU A 10 41.52 26.04 -7.24
CA LEU A 10 40.45 26.64 -8.01
C LEU A 10 39.19 26.64 -7.14
N SER A 11 39.01 27.76 -6.44
CA SER A 11 37.75 28.11 -5.80
C SER A 11 36.72 28.42 -6.88
N ILE A 12 35.59 27.72 -6.89
CA ILE A 12 34.36 28.27 -7.47
C ILE A 12 33.22 28.00 -6.49
N ALA A 13 32.84 29.10 -5.82
CA ALA A 13 31.56 29.45 -5.22
C ALA A 13 30.58 28.34 -4.76
N VAL A 14 30.36 28.32 -3.45
CA VAL A 14 29.15 27.84 -2.76
C VAL A 14 27.95 28.75 -3.12
N PRO A 15 26.74 28.18 -3.28
CA PRO A 15 25.57 28.74 -2.60
C PRO A 15 25.02 27.77 -1.54
N PRO A 16 24.50 28.28 -0.41
CA PRO A 16 24.22 27.50 0.79
C PRO A 16 22.83 26.85 0.71
N LEU A 17 22.73 25.59 1.11
CA LEU A 17 21.47 25.03 1.62
C LEU A 17 21.75 24.40 2.98
N LEU A 18 21.47 25.18 4.02
CA LEU A 18 21.12 24.64 5.32
C LEU A 18 19.93 23.69 5.14
N ALA A 19 20.11 22.42 5.47
CA ALA A 19 19.07 21.62 6.10
C ALA A 19 19.75 20.54 6.93
N GLY A 20 19.42 20.54 8.22
CA GLY A 20 20.14 19.82 9.26
C GLY A 20 20.22 18.31 9.05
N ALA A 21 21.31 17.77 9.57
CA ALA A 21 21.42 16.37 9.90
C ALA A 21 20.30 15.98 10.88
N PHE A 22 19.45 15.05 10.46
CA PHE A 22 18.79 14.12 11.37
C PHE A 22 19.22 12.71 10.98
N VAL A 23 20.24 12.25 11.70
CA VAL A 23 20.36 10.95 12.36
C VAL A 23 19.65 9.77 11.69
N ALA A 24 20.47 8.76 11.40
CA ALA A 24 20.15 7.41 10.98
C ALA A 24 18.84 6.83 11.57
N ALA A 25 17.99 6.32 10.68
CA ALA A 25 17.00 5.31 11.01
C ALA A 25 16.99 4.19 9.95
N HIS A 26 18.08 3.45 9.88
CA HIS A 26 18.04 2.03 9.52
C HIS A 26 18.71 1.25 10.65
N PRO A 27 17.99 0.27 11.20
CA PRO A 27 18.17 -1.07 10.65
C PRO A 27 16.83 -1.71 10.28
N LEU A 28 16.74 -2.12 9.02
CA LEU A 28 16.00 -3.31 8.58
C LEU A 28 16.37 -4.47 9.52
N LYS A 29 15.58 -4.71 10.57
CA LYS A 29 15.69 -5.91 11.41
C LYS A 29 14.85 -7.05 10.84
N THR A 30 15.15 -7.42 9.61
CA THR A 30 15.17 -8.79 9.10
C THR A 30 15.72 -8.70 7.69
N SER A 31 16.74 -9.51 7.41
CA SER A 31 17.31 -9.68 6.09
C SER A 31 16.28 -10.27 5.13
N ASP A 32 15.34 -9.47 4.68
CA ASP A 32 14.74 -9.65 3.36
C ASP A 32 15.27 -8.52 2.52
N GLN A 33 16.41 -8.82 1.91
CA GLN A 33 16.85 -8.27 0.65
C GLN A 33 15.61 -7.83 -0.13
N LEU A 34 15.49 -6.51 -0.36
CA LEU A 34 14.53 -5.92 -1.28
C LEU A 34 14.74 -6.62 -2.61
N ALA A 35 14.05 -7.73 -2.83
CA ALA A 35 14.06 -8.42 -4.09
C ALA A 35 13.58 -7.37 -5.11
N PRO A 36 14.31 -7.16 -6.21
CA PRO A 36 13.83 -6.31 -7.28
C PRO A 36 12.43 -6.82 -7.64
N ARG A 37 11.41 -6.03 -7.30
CA ARG A 37 10.04 -6.40 -7.61
C ARG A 37 9.90 -6.26 -9.11
N ASP A 38 9.81 -7.38 -9.81
CA ASP A 38 9.44 -7.43 -11.22
C ASP A 38 7.97 -6.99 -11.38
N ILE A 39 7.69 -5.71 -11.12
CA ILE A 39 6.35 -5.12 -11.32
C ILE A 39 6.04 -4.97 -12.82
N ASN A 40 7.07 -5.10 -13.67
CA ASN A 40 6.99 -4.95 -15.12
C ASN A 40 6.53 -6.21 -15.86
N SER A 41 6.26 -7.34 -15.18
CA SER A 41 5.92 -8.61 -15.86
C SER A 41 4.69 -9.33 -15.30
N ILE A 42 3.74 -8.60 -14.69
CA ILE A 42 2.43 -9.20 -14.33
C ILE A 42 1.65 -9.55 -15.60
N THR A 43 1.81 -10.79 -16.05
CA THR A 43 1.22 -11.34 -17.27
C THR A 43 0.38 -12.59 -16.99
N THR A 44 0.45 -13.12 -15.76
CA THR A 44 -0.20 -14.36 -15.35
C THR A 44 -0.87 -14.20 -13.98
N ALA A 45 -1.90 -15.02 -13.72
CA ALA A 45 -2.56 -15.02 -12.41
C ALA A 45 -1.61 -15.41 -11.27
N THR A 46 -0.59 -16.23 -11.54
CA THR A 46 0.43 -16.59 -10.55
C THR A 46 1.24 -15.37 -10.14
N THR A 47 1.78 -14.61 -11.09
CA THR A 47 2.56 -13.41 -10.77
C THR A 47 1.70 -12.34 -10.11
N ALA A 48 0.45 -12.16 -10.57
CA ALA A 48 -0.50 -11.28 -9.90
C ALA A 48 -0.81 -11.72 -8.46
N SER A 49 -0.96 -13.03 -8.20
CA SER A 49 -1.16 -13.58 -6.86
C SER A 49 0.04 -13.31 -5.94
N THR A 50 1.26 -13.48 -6.44
CA THR A 50 2.49 -13.14 -5.70
C THR A 50 2.57 -11.64 -5.40
N SER A 51 2.12 -10.78 -6.30
CA SER A 51 2.03 -9.34 -6.06
C SER A 51 1.03 -8.99 -4.95
N TYR A 52 -0.15 -9.63 -4.92
CA TYR A 52 -1.08 -9.52 -3.79
C TYR A 52 -0.48 -10.01 -2.47
N GLN A 53 0.22 -11.14 -2.48
CA GLN A 53 0.90 -11.66 -1.29
C GLN A 53 1.95 -10.67 -0.79
N SER A 54 2.71 -10.05 -1.68
CA SER A 54 3.69 -9.00 -1.34
C SER A 54 3.03 -7.79 -0.66
N LEU A 55 1.89 -7.31 -1.21
CA LEU A 55 1.09 -6.26 -0.58
C LEU A 55 0.57 -6.71 0.79
N THR A 56 0.10 -7.94 0.90
CA THR A 56 -0.43 -8.51 2.16
C THR A 56 0.64 -8.49 3.25
N THR A 57 1.86 -8.98 2.95
CA THR A 57 2.99 -8.93 3.88
C THR A 57 3.31 -7.49 4.28
N ARG A 58 3.35 -6.57 3.31
CA ARG A 58 3.62 -5.15 3.59
C ARG A 58 2.58 -4.56 4.54
N ILE A 59 1.30 -4.82 4.31
CA ILE A 59 0.19 -4.38 5.16
C ILE A 59 0.30 -4.98 6.56
N GLN A 60 0.59 -6.28 6.67
CA GLN A 60 0.76 -6.97 7.94
C GLN A 60 1.90 -6.39 8.76
N THR A 61 3.06 -6.10 8.14
CA THR A 61 4.19 -5.45 8.82
C THR A 61 3.79 -4.07 9.35
N LEU A 62 3.13 -3.24 8.53
CA LEU A 62 2.64 -1.93 8.96
C LEU A 62 1.69 -2.06 10.14
N ARG A 63 0.69 -2.94 10.04
CA ARG A 63 -0.32 -3.18 11.06
C ARG A 63 0.32 -3.63 12.36
N TYR A 64 1.26 -4.57 12.31
CA TYR A 64 1.97 -5.07 13.48
C TYR A 64 2.76 -3.95 14.18
N ASN A 65 3.58 -3.21 13.44
CA ASN A 65 4.42 -2.15 14.02
C ASN A 65 3.59 -1.02 14.62
N ILE A 66 2.49 -0.63 13.97
CA ILE A 66 1.54 0.36 14.50
C ILE A 66 0.85 -0.17 15.76
N ALA A 67 0.31 -1.39 15.72
CA ALA A 67 -0.39 -1.99 16.86
C ALA A 67 0.51 -2.17 18.10
N LYS A 68 1.81 -2.39 17.90
CA LYS A 68 2.80 -2.52 18.97
C LYS A 68 3.38 -1.18 19.44
N GLY A 69 2.95 -0.05 18.86
CA GLY A 69 3.50 1.28 19.18
C GLY A 69 4.96 1.44 18.78
N GLN A 70 5.46 0.61 17.85
CA GLN A 70 6.83 0.70 17.34
C GLN A 70 7.00 1.85 16.33
N TYR A 71 5.89 2.36 15.80
CA TYR A 71 5.87 3.59 15.03
C TYR A 71 5.23 4.71 15.84
N THR A 72 5.92 5.84 15.87
CA THR A 72 5.30 7.14 16.14
C THR A 72 4.29 7.46 15.05
N TYR A 73 3.40 8.42 15.32
CA TYR A 73 2.43 8.89 14.33
C TYR A 73 3.10 9.35 13.01
N SER A 74 4.20 10.10 13.10
CA SER A 74 4.94 10.59 11.93
C SER A 74 5.55 9.45 11.11
N GLU A 75 6.08 8.42 11.77
CA GLU A 75 6.61 7.24 11.08
C GLU A 75 5.48 6.45 10.41
N ALA A 76 4.38 6.23 11.13
CA ALA A 76 3.19 5.58 10.55
C ALA A 76 2.70 6.33 9.31
N ARG A 77 2.64 7.66 9.36
CA ARG A 77 2.28 8.50 8.21
C ARG A 77 3.21 8.28 7.01
N SER A 78 4.51 8.37 7.21
CA SER A 78 5.50 8.16 6.15
C SER A 78 5.43 6.75 5.56
N GLN A 79 5.23 5.74 6.40
CA GLN A 79 5.15 4.35 5.99
C GLN A 79 3.85 4.04 5.22
N ILE A 80 2.71 4.59 5.66
CA ILE A 80 1.41 4.48 4.97
C ILE A 80 1.44 5.20 3.62
N GLN A 81 2.08 6.37 3.56
CA GLN A 81 2.28 7.09 2.30
C GLN A 81 3.17 6.30 1.34
N SER A 82 4.30 5.74 1.81
CA SER A 82 5.16 4.87 1.01
C SER A 82 4.39 3.66 0.45
N PHE A 83 3.58 3.01 1.30
CA PHE A 83 2.71 1.92 0.87
C PHE A 83 1.70 2.36 -0.20
N SER A 84 1.16 3.58 -0.12
CA SER A 84 0.19 4.06 -1.12
C SER A 84 0.76 4.10 -2.54
N TYR A 85 2.05 4.44 -2.71
CA TYR A 85 2.71 4.42 -4.01
C TYR A 85 3.02 3.01 -4.49
N GLU A 86 3.43 2.13 -3.57
CA GLU A 86 3.66 0.70 -3.82
C GLU A 86 2.38 0.00 -4.27
N ALA A 87 1.27 0.25 -3.57
CA ALA A 87 -0.04 -0.29 -3.88
C ALA A 87 -0.56 0.22 -5.23
N SER A 88 -0.43 1.51 -5.53
CA SER A 88 -0.85 2.09 -6.82
C SER A 88 -0.11 1.44 -7.98
N THR A 89 1.22 1.34 -7.90
CA THR A 89 2.03 0.70 -8.95
C THR A 89 1.65 -0.76 -9.13
N THR A 90 1.52 -1.50 -8.02
CA THR A 90 1.18 -2.92 -8.04
C THR A 90 -0.21 -3.17 -8.62
N LEU A 91 -1.22 -2.42 -8.18
CA LEU A 91 -2.59 -2.54 -8.68
C LEU A 91 -2.70 -2.10 -10.14
N THR A 92 -1.93 -1.11 -10.57
CA THR A 92 -1.85 -0.73 -12.00
C THR A 92 -1.38 -1.91 -12.85
N ALA A 93 -0.31 -2.58 -12.45
CA ALA A 93 0.22 -3.74 -13.15
C ALA A 93 -0.77 -4.93 -13.14
N ILE A 94 -1.38 -5.24 -11.98
CA ILE A 94 -2.40 -6.29 -11.88
C ILE A 94 -3.61 -5.98 -12.77
N ASN A 95 -4.13 -4.75 -12.71
CA ASN A 95 -5.28 -4.32 -13.51
C ASN A 95 -4.98 -4.29 -15.01
N GLY A 96 -3.69 -4.15 -15.38
CA GLY A 96 -3.18 -4.25 -16.74
C GLY A 96 -3.06 -5.68 -17.29
N CYS A 97 -3.43 -6.71 -16.51
CA CYS A 97 -3.39 -8.11 -16.92
C CYS A 97 -4.79 -8.73 -17.06
N PRO A 98 -5.52 -8.53 -18.19
CA PRO A 98 -6.85 -9.12 -18.39
C PRO A 98 -6.86 -10.65 -18.33
N THR A 99 -5.78 -11.30 -18.77
CA THR A 99 -5.62 -12.76 -18.72
C THR A 99 -5.60 -13.30 -17.29
N CYS A 100 -5.13 -12.51 -16.32
CA CYS A 100 -5.08 -12.89 -14.91
C CYS A 100 -6.48 -13.17 -14.32
N PHE A 101 -7.52 -12.55 -14.86
CA PHE A 101 -8.89 -12.65 -14.35
C PHE A 101 -9.75 -13.71 -15.06
N ARG A 102 -9.22 -14.46 -16.04
CA ARG A 102 -10.01 -15.47 -16.77
C ARG A 102 -10.43 -16.65 -15.87
N SER A 103 -11.56 -17.28 -16.22
CA SER A 103 -12.29 -18.28 -15.42
C SER A 103 -11.49 -19.49 -14.93
N GLY A 104 -10.37 -19.84 -15.57
CA GLY A 104 -9.48 -20.94 -15.14
C GLY A 104 -8.44 -20.55 -14.08
N SER A 105 -8.14 -19.25 -13.92
CA SER A 105 -7.03 -18.77 -13.07
C SER A 105 -7.49 -17.84 -11.95
N VAL A 106 -8.75 -17.38 -12.03
CA VAL A 106 -9.32 -16.40 -11.09
C VAL A 106 -9.45 -16.94 -9.66
N TYR A 107 -9.53 -18.26 -9.46
CA TYR A 107 -9.68 -18.85 -8.12
C TYR A 107 -8.48 -18.55 -7.20
N THR A 108 -7.26 -18.85 -7.64
CA THR A 108 -6.03 -18.58 -6.88
C THR A 108 -5.82 -17.09 -6.66
N LEU A 109 -6.17 -16.30 -7.68
CA LEU A 109 -6.09 -14.84 -7.62
C LEU A 109 -7.08 -14.28 -6.58
N THR A 110 -8.30 -14.83 -6.53
CA THR A 110 -9.36 -14.44 -5.59
C THR A 110 -8.92 -14.64 -4.14
N GLN A 111 -8.31 -15.80 -3.83
CA GLN A 111 -7.83 -16.07 -2.47
C GLN A 111 -6.74 -15.08 -2.03
N SER A 112 -5.79 -14.78 -2.92
CA SER A 112 -4.70 -13.84 -2.61
C SER A 112 -5.23 -12.43 -2.43
N ALA A 113 -6.12 -11.98 -3.31
CA ALA A 113 -6.79 -10.69 -3.18
C ALA A 113 -7.62 -10.60 -1.90
N GLN A 114 -8.41 -11.63 -1.57
CA GLN A 114 -9.23 -11.67 -0.36
C GLN A 114 -8.39 -11.41 0.90
N ARG A 115 -7.23 -12.07 1.01
CA ARG A 115 -6.29 -11.85 2.12
C ARG A 115 -5.77 -10.41 2.15
N THR A 116 -5.39 -9.86 0.98
CA THR A 116 -4.93 -8.47 0.90
C THR A 116 -6.01 -7.47 1.35
N TYR A 117 -7.24 -7.60 0.86
CA TYR A 117 -8.34 -6.71 1.25
C TYR A 117 -8.70 -6.84 2.74
N THR A 118 -8.64 -8.05 3.29
CA THR A 118 -8.88 -8.30 4.72
C THR A 118 -7.81 -7.66 5.61
N GLU A 119 -6.54 -7.79 5.23
CA GLU A 119 -5.45 -7.15 5.97
C GLU A 119 -5.48 -5.63 5.81
N LEU A 120 -5.86 -5.12 4.64
CA LEU A 120 -6.03 -3.69 4.40
C LEU A 120 -7.10 -3.10 5.33
N ASP A 121 -8.25 -3.77 5.43
CA ASP A 121 -9.32 -3.40 6.36
C ASP A 121 -8.82 -3.37 7.81
N SER A 122 -8.08 -4.40 8.20
CA SER A 122 -7.50 -4.54 9.54
C SER A 122 -6.44 -3.46 9.84
N LEU A 123 -5.67 -3.02 8.84
CA LEU A 123 -4.71 -1.93 8.97
C LEU A 123 -5.43 -0.61 9.21
N VAL A 124 -6.47 -0.32 8.43
CA VAL A 124 -7.27 0.91 8.61
C VAL A 124 -7.89 0.93 10.01
N ASP A 125 -8.52 -0.15 10.44
CA ASP A 125 -9.05 -0.26 11.80
C ASP A 125 -7.98 -0.04 12.88
N THR A 126 -6.82 -0.67 12.72
CA THR A 126 -5.70 -0.53 13.65
C THR A 126 -5.22 0.92 13.75
N CYS A 127 -5.14 1.64 12.63
CA CYS A 127 -4.75 3.06 12.64
C CYS A 127 -5.76 3.92 13.41
N TYR A 128 -7.07 3.69 13.24
CA TYR A 128 -8.10 4.40 13.97
C TYR A 128 -8.10 4.06 15.47
N ARG A 129 -7.74 2.82 15.84
CA ARG A 129 -7.60 2.43 17.25
C ARG A 129 -6.39 3.08 17.91
N VAL A 130 -5.25 3.12 17.22
CA VAL A 130 -3.97 3.59 17.79
C VAL A 130 -3.84 5.12 17.74
N TYR A 131 -4.32 5.76 16.67
CA TYR A 131 -4.23 7.22 16.45
C TYR A 131 -5.61 7.86 16.22
N PRO A 132 -6.58 7.73 17.14
CA PRO A 132 -8.00 8.01 16.87
C PRO A 132 -8.28 9.43 16.34
N ARG A 133 -7.55 10.44 16.82
CA ARG A 133 -7.73 11.84 16.37
C ARG A 133 -7.02 12.16 15.07
N GLN A 134 -5.98 11.41 14.71
CA GLN A 134 -5.08 11.75 13.61
C GLN A 134 -5.21 10.78 12.42
N ALA A 135 -5.83 9.61 12.64
CA ALA A 135 -5.99 8.55 11.65
C ALA A 135 -6.56 9.00 10.30
N PRO A 136 -7.58 9.88 10.22
CA PRO A 136 -8.07 10.36 8.93
C PRO A 136 -6.96 10.95 8.05
N SER A 137 -6.00 11.67 8.66
CA SER A 137 -4.92 12.31 7.91
C SER A 137 -3.84 11.33 7.41
N LEU A 138 -3.75 10.11 7.95
CA LEU A 138 -2.88 9.06 7.43
C LEU A 138 -3.30 8.62 6.02
N PHE A 139 -4.62 8.62 5.75
CA PHE A 139 -5.20 8.12 4.50
C PHE A 139 -5.42 9.20 3.44
N THR A 140 -5.00 10.44 3.68
CA THR A 140 -5.03 11.52 2.67
C THR A 140 -4.27 11.13 1.40
N SER A 141 -3.13 10.46 1.57
CA SER A 141 -2.32 9.90 0.49
C SER A 141 -2.95 8.71 -0.23
N TRP A 142 -4.12 8.23 0.18
CA TRP A 142 -4.77 7.08 -0.46
C TRP A 142 -5.82 7.47 -1.47
N THR A 143 -6.15 8.76 -1.62
CA THR A 143 -7.20 9.23 -2.53
C THR A 143 -6.98 8.75 -3.98
N HIS A 144 -5.74 8.70 -4.46
CA HIS A 144 -5.41 8.18 -5.79
C HIS A 144 -5.61 6.66 -5.95
N LEU A 145 -5.76 5.92 -4.85
CA LEU A 145 -5.98 4.47 -4.87
C LEU A 145 -7.43 4.08 -5.18
N ASP A 146 -8.40 4.98 -5.01
CA ASP A 146 -9.82 4.68 -5.18
C ASP A 146 -10.10 4.04 -6.56
N ALA A 147 -9.66 4.69 -7.63
CA ALA A 147 -9.85 4.19 -8.99
C ALA A 147 -9.16 2.84 -9.24
N HIS A 148 -7.99 2.61 -8.63
CA HIS A 148 -7.26 1.35 -8.77
C HIS A 148 -7.97 0.20 -8.07
N PHE A 149 -8.45 0.40 -6.85
CA PHE A 149 -9.22 -0.60 -6.10
C PHE A 149 -10.58 -0.86 -6.73
N HIS A 150 -11.30 0.20 -7.11
CA HIS A 150 -12.57 0.07 -7.85
C HIS A 150 -12.39 -0.76 -9.12
N ARG A 151 -11.39 -0.43 -9.96
CA ARG A 151 -11.10 -1.19 -11.19
C ARG A 151 -10.76 -2.63 -10.89
N ASN A 152 -9.97 -2.88 -9.86
CA ASN A 152 -9.55 -4.22 -9.48
C ASN A 152 -10.73 -5.12 -9.07
N LEU A 153 -11.62 -4.60 -8.21
CA LEU A 153 -12.84 -5.31 -7.80
C LEU A 153 -13.78 -5.56 -8.97
N ARG A 154 -13.88 -4.60 -9.91
CA ARG A 154 -14.68 -4.78 -11.13
C ARG A 154 -14.15 -5.91 -12.00
N LEU A 155 -12.83 -6.05 -12.17
CA LEU A 155 -12.24 -7.14 -12.94
C LEU A 155 -12.56 -8.52 -12.36
N PHE A 156 -12.55 -8.66 -11.03
CA PHE A 156 -13.00 -9.89 -10.37
C PHE A 156 -14.49 -10.16 -10.60
N PHE A 157 -15.32 -9.14 -10.44
CA PHE A 157 -16.77 -9.25 -10.59
C PHE A 157 -17.18 -9.61 -12.03
N ASP A 158 -16.60 -8.93 -13.02
CA ASP A 158 -16.80 -9.20 -14.45
C ASP A 158 -16.37 -10.63 -14.82
N SER A 159 -15.51 -11.24 -13.99
CA SER A 159 -15.06 -12.63 -14.13
C SER A 159 -15.88 -13.65 -13.34
N GLY A 160 -17.02 -13.21 -12.77
CA GLY A 160 -17.96 -14.06 -12.04
C GLY A 160 -17.65 -14.25 -10.56
N VAL A 161 -16.66 -13.54 -10.00
CA VAL A 161 -16.34 -13.63 -8.57
C VAL A 161 -17.29 -12.75 -7.76
N LYS A 162 -17.88 -13.32 -6.71
CA LYS A 162 -18.76 -12.58 -5.80
C LYS A 162 -17.94 -11.63 -4.94
N ALA A 163 -18.44 -10.40 -4.73
CA ALA A 163 -17.78 -9.42 -3.88
C ALA A 163 -17.54 -9.94 -2.45
N THR A 164 -18.48 -10.72 -1.89
CA THR A 164 -18.39 -11.39 -0.59
C THR A 164 -17.29 -12.45 -0.49
N SER A 165 -16.75 -12.92 -1.63
CA SER A 165 -15.61 -13.85 -1.65
C SER A 165 -14.26 -13.13 -1.55
N ILE A 166 -14.23 -11.80 -1.70
CA ILE A 166 -13.00 -10.99 -1.67
C ILE A 166 -13.00 -10.03 -0.49
N LEU A 167 -14.13 -9.36 -0.25
CA LEU A 167 -14.20 -8.27 0.70
C LEU A 167 -14.75 -8.75 2.04
N PRO A 168 -14.14 -8.35 3.17
CA PRO A 168 -14.76 -8.53 4.47
C PRO A 168 -16.04 -7.68 4.56
N SER A 169 -17.01 -8.10 5.39
CA SER A 169 -18.27 -7.37 5.57
C SER A 169 -18.09 -5.96 6.13
N THR A 170 -16.97 -5.69 6.79
CA THR A 170 -16.57 -4.41 7.36
C THR A 170 -15.93 -3.46 6.35
N PHE A 171 -15.66 -3.90 5.11
CA PHE A 171 -14.88 -3.13 4.15
C PHE A 171 -15.51 -1.77 3.78
N VAL A 172 -16.83 -1.63 3.92
CA VAL A 172 -17.53 -0.35 3.74
C VAL A 172 -16.96 0.74 4.66
N TYR A 173 -16.58 0.41 5.89
CA TYR A 173 -15.93 1.36 6.81
C TYR A 173 -14.56 1.78 6.30
N THR A 174 -13.79 0.85 5.74
CA THR A 174 -12.50 1.15 5.11
C THR A 174 -12.65 2.13 3.96
N THR A 175 -13.60 1.89 3.05
CA THR A 175 -13.83 2.81 1.92
C THR A 175 -14.22 4.21 2.38
N SER A 176 -15.07 4.33 3.40
CA SER A 176 -15.45 5.61 3.99
C SER A 176 -14.25 6.31 4.65
N ARG A 177 -13.51 5.60 5.50
CA ARG A 177 -12.34 6.12 6.24
C ARG A 177 -11.18 6.52 5.34
N ALA A 178 -11.05 5.91 4.17
CA ALA A 178 -10.05 6.23 3.15
C ALA A 178 -10.54 7.25 2.10
N SER A 179 -11.79 7.72 2.21
CA SER A 179 -12.42 8.62 1.22
C SER A 179 -12.47 8.05 -0.20
N TRP A 180 -12.73 6.75 -0.34
CA TRP A 180 -12.83 6.03 -1.61
C TRP A 180 -14.27 5.94 -2.10
N SER A 181 -14.77 7.05 -2.64
CA SER A 181 -16.15 7.16 -3.13
C SER A 181 -16.52 6.11 -4.17
N GLN A 182 -15.69 5.85 -5.19
CA GLN A 182 -16.03 4.92 -6.28
C GLN A 182 -16.05 3.48 -5.79
N THR A 183 -15.10 3.14 -4.92
CA THR A 183 -15.04 1.83 -4.27
C THR A 183 -16.20 1.67 -3.28
N SER A 184 -16.58 2.72 -2.55
CA SER A 184 -17.74 2.71 -1.65
C SER A 184 -19.05 2.46 -2.40
N ASP A 185 -19.27 3.14 -3.52
CA ASP A 185 -20.45 2.95 -4.38
C ASP A 185 -20.52 1.54 -4.97
N PHE A 186 -19.37 0.92 -5.25
CA PHE A 186 -19.32 -0.48 -5.68
C PHE A 186 -19.67 -1.42 -4.52
N THR A 187 -19.06 -1.24 -3.35
CA THR A 187 -19.21 -2.15 -2.21
C THR A 187 -20.59 -2.09 -1.56
N SER A 188 -21.18 -0.89 -1.43
CA SER A 188 -22.51 -0.69 -0.84
C SER A 188 -23.63 -1.44 -1.56
N ARG A 189 -23.47 -1.74 -2.86
CA ARG A 189 -24.41 -2.55 -3.64
C ARG A 189 -24.47 -4.02 -3.20
N TYR A 190 -23.40 -4.50 -2.56
CA TYR A 190 -23.26 -5.91 -2.16
C TYR A 190 -23.28 -6.11 -0.65
N PHE A 191 -22.90 -5.07 0.09
CA PHE A 191 -22.90 -5.03 1.54
C PHE A 191 -23.82 -3.88 1.96
N SER A 192 -25.11 -4.16 2.03
CA SER A 192 -26.05 -3.20 2.62
C SER A 192 -25.63 -2.98 4.08
N VAL A 193 -25.25 -1.75 4.42
CA VAL A 193 -25.22 -1.34 5.82
C VAL A 193 -26.70 -1.36 6.24
N ALA A 194 -27.07 -2.27 7.13
CA ALA A 194 -28.31 -2.11 7.88
C ALA A 194 -28.15 -0.79 8.64
N THR A 195 -28.74 0.29 8.12
CA THR A 195 -28.85 1.57 8.81
C THR A 195 -29.85 1.40 9.94
N GLY A 196 -29.39 0.80 11.03
CA GLY A 196 -30.08 0.79 12.32
C GLY A 196 -29.45 1.86 13.21
N PHE A 197 -30.05 3.04 13.23
CA PHE A 197 -30.00 3.91 14.41
C PHE A 197 -30.90 3.32 15.49
#